data_AF-A0A8T3NWA0-F1
#
_entry.id   AF-A0A8T3NWA0-F1
#
_cell.length_a   1.000
_cell.length_b   1.000
_cell.length_c   1.000
_cell.angle_alpha   90.00
_cell.angle_beta   90.00
_cell.angle_gamma   90.00
#
_symmetry.space_group_name_H-M   'P 1'
#
loop_
_entity.id
_entity.type
_entity.pdbx_description
1 polymer ?
#
loop_
_entity_poly.entity_id
_entity_poly.type
_entity_poly.pdbx_seq_one_letter_code
_entity_poly.pdbx_strand_id
1 'polypeptide(L)'
;MTTTSAEEHAGEASRSVDGAGARSRWALFASTAAVVAITDQSSKAWVDATFALAATGTVVPGYARPTPIVGDLVRIAKSYNDGGIFGLVGDSAPILGLISIVVVGFIVVFQARQGTQGGPLLSLTLGLLLGGAIGNMADRLRLGYVVDFVDMGIGDFRWYTFNVADAAISTAVVGLLAVSLLGDRLRGH
;
A
#
# COMPACT_ATOMS: atom_id res chain seq x y z
N MET A 1 -19.39 -50.82 15.68
CA MET A 1 -20.06 -49.51 15.93
C MET A 1 -19.09 -48.49 16.56
N THR A 2 -17.79 -48.53 16.23
CA THR A 2 -16.74 -47.71 16.86
C THR A 2 -15.91 -46.89 15.87
N THR A 3 -16.09 -47.08 14.55
CA THR A 3 -15.32 -46.38 13.52
C THR A 3 -15.86 -44.98 13.20
N THR A 4 -17.18 -44.77 13.30
CA THR A 4 -17.83 -43.47 13.00
C THR A 4 -17.37 -42.33 13.90
N SER A 5 -17.18 -42.57 15.20
CA SER A 5 -16.77 -41.53 16.15
C SER A 5 -15.32 -41.05 15.93
N ALA A 6 -14.41 -41.92 15.49
CA ALA A 6 -13.02 -41.54 15.22
C ALA A 6 -12.89 -40.69 13.94
N GLU A 7 -13.67 -41.02 12.89
CA GLU A 7 -13.70 -40.25 11.65
C GLU A 7 -14.36 -38.88 11.83
N GLU A 8 -15.41 -38.80 12.64
CA GLU A 8 -16.10 -37.56 12.97
C GLU A 8 -15.18 -36.60 13.75
N HIS A 9 -14.47 -37.12 14.77
CA HIS A 9 -13.48 -36.34 15.52
C HIS A 9 -12.29 -35.89 14.66
N ALA A 10 -11.82 -36.72 13.72
CA ALA A 10 -10.75 -36.33 12.79
C ALA A 10 -11.20 -35.22 11.82
N GLY A 11 -12.45 -35.28 11.33
CA GLY A 11 -13.04 -34.25 10.48
C GLY A 11 -13.25 -32.91 11.19
N GLU A 12 -13.69 -32.94 12.44
CA GLU A 12 -13.85 -31.75 13.30
C GLU A 12 -12.49 -31.08 13.58
N ALA A 13 -11.47 -31.87 13.90
CA ALA A 13 -10.13 -31.38 14.16
C ALA A 13 -9.52 -30.71 12.92
N SER A 14 -9.65 -31.34 11.74
CA SER A 14 -9.17 -30.78 10.46
C SER A 14 -9.83 -29.43 10.12
N ARG A 15 -11.17 -29.35 10.22
CA ARG A 15 -11.91 -28.09 9.99
C ARG A 15 -11.51 -26.98 10.95
N SER A 16 -11.20 -27.32 12.21
CA SER A 16 -10.79 -26.35 13.22
C SER A 16 -9.41 -25.75 12.93
N VAL A 17 -8.48 -26.56 12.42
CA VAL A 17 -7.11 -26.13 12.05
C VAL A 17 -7.14 -25.26 10.79
N ASP A 18 -7.89 -25.65 9.76
CA ASP A 18 -8.07 -24.86 8.54
C ASP A 18 -8.69 -23.49 8.84
N GLY A 19 -9.70 -23.46 9.71
CA GLY A 19 -10.33 -22.23 10.19
C GLY A 19 -9.39 -21.34 11.02
N ALA A 20 -8.50 -21.91 11.83
CA ALA A 20 -7.50 -21.16 12.59
C ALA A 20 -6.46 -20.50 11.65
N GLY A 21 -5.98 -21.23 10.65
CA GLY A 21 -5.06 -20.71 9.64
C GLY A 21 -5.68 -19.58 8.81
N ALA A 22 -6.95 -19.74 8.39
CA ALA A 22 -7.67 -18.69 7.66
C ALA A 22 -7.85 -17.40 8.50
N ARG A 23 -8.23 -17.53 9.78
CA ARG A 23 -8.35 -16.38 10.70
C ARG A 23 -7.04 -15.65 10.89
N SER A 24 -5.94 -16.38 11.10
CA SER A 24 -4.60 -15.80 11.22
C SER A 24 -4.21 -15.03 9.95
N ARG A 25 -4.50 -15.58 8.76
CA ARG A 25 -4.23 -14.93 7.47
C ARG A 25 -5.02 -13.64 7.28
N TRP A 26 -6.29 -13.61 7.66
CA TRP A 26 -7.09 -12.37 7.67
C TRP A 26 -6.59 -11.35 8.67
N ALA A 27 -6.21 -11.78 9.87
CA ALA A 27 -5.64 -10.90 10.88
C ALA A 27 -4.34 -10.26 10.39
N LEU A 28 -3.45 -11.03 9.76
CA LEU A 28 -2.21 -10.51 9.16
C LEU A 28 -2.50 -9.51 8.04
N PHE A 29 -3.39 -9.84 7.11
CA PHE A 29 -3.80 -8.96 6.01
C PHE A 29 -4.36 -7.63 6.54
N ALA A 30 -5.35 -7.70 7.45
CA ALA A 30 -6.04 -6.53 7.98
C ALA A 30 -5.13 -5.67 8.86
N SER A 31 -4.31 -6.29 9.73
CA SER A 31 -3.36 -5.55 10.57
C SER A 31 -2.29 -4.85 9.75
N THR A 32 -1.75 -5.51 8.72
CA THR A 32 -0.78 -4.90 7.79
C THR A 32 -1.39 -3.71 7.07
N ALA A 33 -2.60 -3.87 6.51
CA ALA A 33 -3.29 -2.78 5.82
C ALA A 33 -3.57 -1.60 6.76
N ALA A 34 -4.02 -1.88 7.98
CA ALA A 34 -4.29 -0.86 8.99
C ALA A 34 -3.01 -0.11 9.39
N VAL A 35 -1.92 -0.82 9.67
CA VAL A 35 -0.63 -0.20 10.02
C VAL A 35 -0.13 0.70 8.90
N VAL A 36 -0.16 0.24 7.64
CA VAL A 36 0.26 1.05 6.49
C VAL A 36 -0.63 2.28 6.34
N ALA A 37 -1.95 2.13 6.34
CA ALA A 37 -2.88 3.24 6.15
C ALA A 37 -2.76 4.29 7.28
N ILE A 38 -2.65 3.84 8.54
CA ILE A 38 -2.46 4.74 9.69
C ILE A 38 -1.12 5.48 9.60
N THR A 39 -0.04 4.76 9.25
CA THR A 39 1.29 5.35 9.12
C THR A 39 1.31 6.38 7.99
N ASP A 40 0.77 6.04 6.83
CA ASP A 40 0.65 6.96 5.69
C ASP A 40 -0.11 8.22 6.08
N GLN A 41 -1.31 8.06 6.63
CA GLN A 41 -2.18 9.18 6.99
C GLN A 41 -1.59 10.08 8.08
N SER A 42 -0.96 9.49 9.10
CA SER A 42 -0.28 10.24 10.14
C SER A 42 0.92 10.99 9.59
N SER A 43 1.70 10.36 8.70
CA SER A 43 2.87 10.98 8.09
C SER A 43 2.49 12.15 7.18
N LYS A 44 1.45 12.00 6.36
CA LYS A 44 0.92 13.06 5.50
C LYS A 44 0.34 14.22 6.30
N ALA A 45 -0.46 13.94 7.32
CA ALA A 45 -1.01 14.97 8.21
C ALA A 45 0.11 15.75 8.92
N TRP A 46 1.13 15.03 9.42
CA TRP A 46 2.29 15.67 10.03
C TRP A 46 3.05 16.55 9.03
N VAL A 47 3.34 16.03 7.82
CA VAL A 47 4.06 16.80 6.81
C VAL A 47 3.26 18.02 6.38
N ASP A 48 1.96 17.86 6.14
CA ASP A 48 1.12 18.94 5.67
C ASP A 48 1.02 20.09 6.68
N ALA A 49 0.94 19.76 7.97
CA ALA A 49 0.92 20.72 9.07
C ALA A 49 2.29 21.38 9.35
N THR A 50 3.40 20.71 9.03
CA THR A 50 4.75 21.14 9.45
C THR A 50 5.53 21.84 8.35
N PHE A 51 5.39 21.42 7.10
CA PHE A 51 6.22 21.88 5.99
C PHE A 51 5.43 22.76 5.03
N ALA A 52 6.08 23.80 4.52
CA ALA A 52 5.56 24.57 3.39
C ALA A 52 5.58 23.73 2.11
N LEU A 53 4.72 24.08 1.15
CA LEU A 53 4.73 23.46 -0.18
C LEU A 53 6.11 23.71 -0.83
N ALA A 54 6.75 22.65 -1.31
CA ALA A 54 7.99 22.80 -2.06
C ALA A 54 7.65 23.54 -3.37
N ALA A 55 8.22 24.72 -3.55
CA ALA A 55 8.05 25.51 -4.77
C ALA A 55 8.50 24.67 -5.96
N THR A 56 7.54 24.21 -6.75
CA THR A 56 7.79 23.60 -8.04
C THR A 56 8.35 24.68 -8.97
N GLY A 57 9.68 24.76 -9.10
CA GLY A 57 10.34 25.43 -10.23
C GLY A 57 10.99 26.79 -10.03
N THR A 58 10.90 27.47 -8.87
CA THR A 58 11.66 28.73 -8.65
C THR A 58 12.19 28.86 -7.22
N VAL A 59 13.51 28.99 -7.12
CA VAL A 59 14.23 29.23 -5.86
C VAL A 59 13.90 30.63 -5.36
N VAL A 60 12.96 30.75 -4.43
CA VAL A 60 12.83 31.95 -3.58
C VAL A 60 13.67 31.74 -2.31
N PRO A 61 14.71 32.56 -2.06
CA PRO A 61 15.51 32.44 -0.85
C PRO A 61 14.63 32.72 0.38
N GLY A 62 14.39 31.69 1.20
CA GLY A 62 13.71 31.80 2.49
C GLY A 62 12.46 30.94 2.67
N TYR A 63 11.85 30.35 1.63
CA TYR A 63 10.53 29.71 1.80
C TYR A 63 10.22 28.40 1.06
N ALA A 64 11.15 27.77 0.32
CA ALA A 64 10.91 26.43 -0.22
C ALA A 64 12.22 25.67 -0.50
N ARG A 65 12.89 25.21 0.55
CA ARG A 65 13.99 24.24 0.39
C ARG A 65 13.52 22.90 0.95
N PRO A 66 13.60 21.81 0.17
CA PRO A 66 13.46 20.46 0.71
C PRO A 66 14.32 20.30 1.97
N THR A 67 13.75 19.71 3.01
CA THR A 67 14.45 19.53 4.29
C THR A 67 15.27 18.25 4.23
N PRO A 68 16.61 18.31 4.30
CA PRO A 68 17.44 17.12 4.24
C PRO A 68 17.25 16.26 5.49
N ILE A 69 17.06 14.95 5.28
CA ILE A 69 16.99 13.94 6.34
C ILE A 69 18.26 13.10 6.34
N VAL A 70 18.68 12.64 5.17
CA VAL A 70 19.93 11.90 4.96
C VAL A 70 20.76 12.61 3.91
N GLY A 71 21.38 13.72 4.30
CA GLY A 71 22.12 14.58 3.38
C GLY A 71 21.28 14.93 2.16
N ASP A 72 21.86 14.72 0.97
CA ASP A 72 21.16 14.92 -0.30
C ASP A 72 20.23 13.75 -0.68
N LEU A 73 20.55 12.55 -0.18
CA LEU A 73 19.93 11.29 -0.60
C LEU A 73 18.43 11.23 -0.32
N VAL A 74 18.01 11.66 0.88
CA VAL A 74 16.61 11.66 1.30
C VAL A 74 16.25 13.00 1.90
N ARG A 75 15.20 13.61 1.38
CA ARG A 75 14.70 14.92 1.79
C ARG A 75 13.18 14.87 1.97
N ILE A 76 12.65 15.78 2.78
CA ILE A 76 11.22 16.08 2.83
C ILE A 76 10.94 17.24 1.88
N ALA A 77 10.13 17.01 0.84
CA ALA A 77 9.68 17.99 -0.13
C ALA A 77 8.18 17.84 -0.35
N LYS A 78 7.37 18.63 0.36
CA LYS A 78 5.90 18.54 0.28
C LYS A 78 5.40 18.94 -1.11
N SER A 79 4.59 18.10 -1.72
CA SER A 79 3.94 18.32 -3.01
C SER A 79 2.48 17.84 -2.94
N TYR A 80 1.60 18.48 -3.71
CA TYR A 80 0.22 18.03 -3.89
C TYR A 80 0.07 17.45 -5.30
N ASN A 81 -0.28 16.18 -5.35
CA ASN A 81 -0.39 15.40 -6.57
C ASN A 81 -1.86 15.14 -6.88
N ASP A 82 -2.41 15.90 -7.83
CA ASP A 82 -3.78 15.78 -8.33
C ASP A 82 -3.97 14.61 -9.31
N GLY A 83 -2.89 13.89 -9.63
CA GLY A 83 -2.88 12.79 -10.59
C GLY A 83 -3.05 13.24 -12.03
N GLY A 84 -2.88 14.52 -12.32
CA GLY A 84 -2.94 15.06 -13.66
C GLY A 84 -1.81 14.47 -14.51
N ILE A 85 -2.17 13.67 -15.51
CA ILE A 85 -1.27 13.32 -16.61
C ILE A 85 -1.03 14.63 -17.38
N PHE A 86 0.02 15.36 -17.02
CA PHE A 86 0.53 16.55 -17.72
C PHE A 86 -0.47 17.70 -17.94
N GLY A 87 -1.42 17.95 -17.03
CA GLY A 87 -2.39 19.05 -17.20
C GLY A 87 -3.29 18.95 -18.43
N LEU A 88 -3.31 17.80 -19.13
CA LEU A 88 -4.10 17.55 -20.33
C LEU A 88 -5.55 17.14 -20.01
N VAL A 89 -5.78 16.63 -18.81
CA VAL A 89 -7.11 16.27 -18.30
C VAL A 89 -7.28 17.01 -16.98
N GLY A 90 -8.04 18.10 -17.02
CA GLY A 90 -8.43 18.81 -15.80
C GLY A 90 -9.28 17.90 -14.91
N ASP A 91 -8.94 17.89 -13.61
CA ASP A 91 -9.69 17.25 -12.52
C ASP A 91 -9.84 15.72 -12.63
N SER A 92 -8.72 15.00 -12.74
CA SER A 92 -8.69 13.52 -12.70
C SER A 92 -8.95 12.92 -11.32
N ALA A 93 -8.95 13.73 -10.26
CA ALA A 93 -9.04 13.27 -8.88
C ALA A 93 -10.31 12.44 -8.58
N PRO A 94 -11.52 12.80 -9.04
CA PRO A 94 -12.72 11.98 -8.84
C PRO A 94 -12.63 10.61 -9.51
N ILE A 95 -12.11 10.56 -10.74
CA ILE A 95 -11.94 9.31 -11.50
C ILE A 95 -10.92 8.41 -10.81
N LEU A 96 -9.78 8.96 -10.39
CA LEU A 96 -8.76 8.22 -9.65
C LEU A 96 -9.26 7.73 -8.29
N GLY A 97 -10.12 8.52 -7.62
CA GLY A 97 -10.82 8.10 -6.41
C GLY A 97 -11.73 6.89 -6.66
N LEU A 98 -12.54 6.93 -7.72
CA LEU A 98 -13.42 5.82 -8.10
C LEU A 98 -12.63 4.55 -8.46
N ILE A 99 -11.56 4.69 -9.25
CA ILE A 99 -10.66 3.58 -9.57
C ILE A 99 -10.08 2.97 -8.30
N SER A 100 -9.69 3.81 -7.33
CA SER A 100 -9.13 3.33 -6.06
C SER A 100 -10.14 2.50 -5.25
N ILE A 101 -11.43 2.87 -5.25
CA ILE A 101 -12.50 2.08 -4.61
C ILE A 101 -12.61 0.69 -5.26
N VAL A 102 -12.60 0.63 -6.59
CA VAL A 102 -12.65 -0.64 -7.33
C VAL A 102 -11.44 -1.51 -7.00
N VAL A 103 -10.24 -0.93 -6.98
CA VAL A 103 -8.99 -1.64 -6.65
C VAL A 103 -9.03 -2.18 -5.21
N VAL A 104 -9.46 -1.37 -4.24
CA VAL A 104 -9.62 -1.82 -2.85
C VAL A 104 -10.59 -3.00 -2.75
N GLY A 105 -11.74 -2.93 -3.42
CA GLY A 105 -12.70 -4.03 -3.47
C GLY A 105 -12.10 -5.30 -4.10
N PHE A 106 -11.38 -5.15 -5.20
CA PHE A 106 -10.70 -6.26 -5.86
C PHE A 106 -9.67 -6.95 -4.94
N ILE A 107 -8.85 -6.18 -4.21
CA ILE A 107 -7.83 -6.73 -3.30
C ILE A 107 -8.49 -7.56 -2.18
N VAL A 108 -9.58 -7.06 -1.59
CA VAL A 108 -10.30 -7.79 -0.53
C VAL A 108 -10.91 -9.08 -1.07
N VAL A 109 -11.52 -9.05 -2.26
CA VAL A 109 -12.06 -10.25 -2.91
C VAL A 109 -10.95 -11.24 -3.24
N PHE A 110 -9.79 -10.76 -3.70
CA PHE A 110 -8.64 -11.60 -3.99
C PHE A 110 -8.07 -12.25 -2.73
N GLN A 111 -7.99 -11.51 -1.60
CA GLN A 111 -7.61 -12.07 -0.31
C GLN A 111 -8.57 -13.18 0.13
N ALA A 112 -9.89 -12.95 -0.02
CA ALA A 112 -10.90 -13.94 0.35
C ALA A 112 -10.79 -15.23 -0.47
N ARG A 113 -10.57 -15.11 -1.78
CA ARG A 113 -10.54 -16.25 -2.72
C ARG A 113 -9.21 -16.99 -2.74
N GLN A 114 -8.09 -16.27 -2.70
CA GLN A 114 -6.76 -16.84 -2.95
C GLN A 114 -5.78 -16.55 -1.81
N GLY A 115 -5.83 -15.36 -1.20
CA GLY A 115 -4.91 -14.97 -0.13
C GLY A 115 -4.97 -15.90 1.09
N THR A 116 -6.16 -16.35 1.48
CA THR A 116 -6.32 -17.31 2.58
C THR A 116 -5.76 -18.70 2.27
N GLN A 117 -5.45 -19.03 1.02
CA GLN A 117 -4.87 -20.34 0.65
C GLN A 117 -3.41 -20.22 0.20
N GLY A 118 -2.98 -19.06 -0.30
CA GLY A 118 -1.62 -18.80 -0.82
C GLY A 118 -0.55 -18.51 0.23
N GLY A 119 -0.86 -18.68 1.52
CA GLY A 119 0.10 -18.57 2.62
C GLY A 119 0.28 -17.15 3.18
N PRO A 120 1.06 -17.01 4.27
CA PRO A 120 1.19 -15.75 5.01
C PRO A 120 1.88 -14.64 4.21
N LEU A 121 2.84 -14.97 3.35
CA LEU A 121 3.54 -13.99 2.51
C LEU A 121 2.60 -13.30 1.52
N LEU A 122 1.66 -14.05 0.91
CA LEU A 122 0.65 -13.47 0.04
C LEU A 122 -0.30 -12.55 0.82
N SER A 123 -0.79 -12.98 1.99
CA SER A 123 -1.64 -12.13 2.85
C SER A 123 -0.94 -10.84 3.30
N LEU A 124 0.34 -10.92 3.66
CA LEU A 124 1.16 -9.76 4.00
C LEU A 124 1.27 -8.80 2.80
N THR A 125 1.57 -9.35 1.62
CA THR A 125 1.72 -8.59 0.37
C THR A 125 0.42 -7.89 -0.03
N LEU A 126 -0.70 -8.59 0.04
CA LEU A 126 -2.02 -8.01 -0.23
C LEU A 126 -2.41 -6.97 0.83
N GLY A 127 -1.99 -7.16 2.09
CA GLY A 127 -2.18 -6.19 3.16
C GLY A 127 -1.41 -4.89 2.91
N LEU A 128 -0.15 -4.98 2.46
CA LEU A 128 0.64 -3.81 2.03
C LEU A 128 -0.05 -3.08 0.87
N LEU A 129 -0.50 -3.82 -0.14
CA LEU A 129 -1.18 -3.26 -1.30
C LEU A 129 -2.50 -2.57 -0.91
N LEU A 130 -3.30 -3.21 -0.05
CA LEU A 130 -4.56 -2.66 0.44
C LEU A 130 -4.32 -1.38 1.25
N GLY A 131 -3.38 -1.41 2.19
CA GLY A 131 -3.07 -0.26 3.05
C GLY A 131 -2.62 0.95 2.25
N GLY A 132 -1.74 0.77 1.26
CA GLY A 132 -1.30 1.85 0.38
C GLY A 132 -2.43 2.36 -0.52
N ALA A 133 -3.25 1.47 -1.08
CA ALA A 133 -4.42 1.86 -1.86
C ALA A 133 -5.40 2.69 -1.03
N ILE A 134 -5.70 2.29 0.20
CA ILE A 134 -6.56 3.03 1.13
C ILE A 134 -5.96 4.41 1.47
N GLY A 135 -4.65 4.48 1.76
CA GLY A 135 -3.97 5.73 2.10
C GLY A 135 -4.13 6.80 1.02
N ASN A 136 -3.81 6.44 -0.23
CA ASN A 136 -3.96 7.37 -1.35
C ASN A 136 -5.42 7.62 -1.75
N MET A 137 -6.30 6.63 -1.62
CA MET A 137 -7.74 6.81 -1.85
C MET A 137 -8.34 7.83 -0.88
N ALA A 138 -7.96 7.76 0.41
CA ALA A 138 -8.49 8.63 1.44
C ALA A 138 -8.17 10.10 1.16
N ASP A 139 -6.98 10.41 0.66
CA ASP A 139 -6.62 11.77 0.28
C ASP A 139 -7.40 12.23 -0.94
N ARG A 140 -7.48 11.41 -2.00
CA ARG A 140 -8.23 11.77 -3.22
C ARG A 140 -9.70 12.05 -2.94
N LEU A 141 -10.33 11.27 -2.08
CA LEU A 141 -11.74 11.45 -1.73
C LEU A 141 -11.99 12.67 -0.82
N ARG A 142 -11.03 13.05 0.04
CA ARG A 142 -11.21 14.14 1.01
C ARG A 142 -10.63 15.48 0.55
N LEU A 143 -9.49 15.43 -0.13
CA LEU A 143 -8.67 16.58 -0.49
C LEU A 143 -8.70 16.88 -2.00
N GLY A 144 -8.99 15.87 -2.83
CA GLY A 144 -8.88 16.00 -4.29
C GLY A 144 -7.44 15.87 -4.83
N TYR A 145 -6.47 15.56 -3.98
CA TYR A 145 -5.07 15.31 -4.35
C TYR A 145 -4.45 14.38 -3.32
N VAL A 146 -3.25 13.88 -3.61
CA VAL A 146 -2.42 13.10 -2.69
C VAL A 146 -1.28 13.96 -2.17
N VAL A 147 -0.97 13.88 -0.87
CA VAL A 147 0.17 14.57 -0.28
C VAL A 147 1.43 13.71 -0.45
N ASP A 148 2.34 14.16 -1.31
CA ASP A 148 3.65 13.53 -1.53
C ASP A 148 4.73 14.32 -0.80
N PHE A 149 5.76 13.64 -0.30
CA PHE A 149 6.74 14.32 0.54
C PHE A 149 8.12 13.70 0.60
N VAL A 150 8.28 12.43 0.26
CA VAL A 150 9.59 11.80 0.23
C VAL A 150 10.24 12.10 -1.11
N ASP A 151 11.37 12.81 -1.06
CA ASP A 151 12.19 13.15 -2.22
C ASP A 151 13.54 12.43 -2.09
N MET A 152 13.79 11.47 -3.00
CA MET A 152 15.03 10.68 -3.00
C MET A 152 15.85 10.92 -4.27
N GLY A 153 17.15 11.13 -4.12
CA GLY A 153 18.03 11.38 -5.26
C GLY A 153 19.38 11.97 -4.88
N ILE A 154 20.22 12.24 -5.89
CA ILE A 154 21.52 12.88 -5.70
C ILE A 154 21.68 13.98 -6.76
N GLY A 155 21.95 15.21 -6.32
CA GLY A 155 22.01 16.38 -7.18
C GLY A 155 20.69 16.58 -7.94
N ASP A 156 20.81 16.72 -9.26
CA ASP A 156 19.67 16.88 -10.17
C ASP A 156 19.01 15.54 -10.55
N PHE A 157 19.67 14.41 -10.30
CA PHE A 157 19.11 13.08 -10.53
C PHE A 157 18.26 12.65 -9.34
N ARG A 158 16.96 13.00 -9.41
CA ARG A 158 15.99 12.71 -8.34
C ARG A 158 14.80 11.92 -8.85
N TRP A 159 14.32 11.01 -8.02
CA TRP A 159 13.09 10.28 -8.24
C TRP A 159 11.89 11.20 -8.03
N TYR A 160 10.74 10.84 -8.60
CA TYR A 160 9.49 11.54 -8.33
C TYR A 160 9.16 11.49 -6.83
N THR A 161 8.62 12.58 -6.29
CA THR A 161 8.20 12.59 -4.90
C THR A 161 7.11 11.55 -4.66
N PHE A 162 7.18 10.87 -3.53
CA PHE A 162 6.24 9.79 -3.18
C PHE A 162 5.92 9.84 -1.69
N ASN A 163 5.05 8.95 -1.24
CA ASN A 163 4.66 8.82 0.16
C ASN A 163 4.74 7.36 0.66
N VAL A 164 4.34 7.13 1.91
CA VAL A 164 4.38 5.79 2.52
C VAL A 164 3.44 4.82 1.80
N ALA A 165 2.26 5.27 1.38
CA ALA A 165 1.35 4.46 0.59
C ALA A 165 1.97 3.99 -0.74
N ASP A 166 2.68 4.86 -1.46
CA ASP A 166 3.36 4.50 -2.72
C ASP A 166 4.50 3.50 -2.50
N ALA A 167 5.26 3.68 -1.42
CA ALA A 167 6.31 2.74 -1.04
C ALA A 167 5.73 1.35 -0.68
N ALA A 168 4.59 1.31 0.03
CA ALA A 168 3.89 0.08 0.35
C ALA A 168 3.34 -0.62 -0.91
N ILE A 169 2.73 0.13 -1.84
CA ILE A 169 2.26 -0.40 -3.13
C ILE A 169 3.43 -0.98 -3.93
N SER A 170 4.53 -0.23 -4.05
CA SER A 170 5.73 -0.66 -4.79
C SER A 170 6.32 -1.94 -4.19
N THR A 171 6.42 -2.01 -2.86
CA THR A 171 6.89 -3.20 -2.15
C THR A 171 5.94 -4.39 -2.36
N ALA A 172 4.63 -4.15 -2.34
CA ALA A 172 3.64 -5.19 -2.59
C ALA A 172 3.72 -5.74 -4.02
N VAL A 173 3.93 -4.89 -5.03
CA VAL A 173 4.14 -5.34 -6.41
C VAL A 173 5.35 -6.27 -6.50
N VAL A 174 6.48 -5.89 -5.90
CA VAL A 174 7.67 -6.76 -5.84
C VAL A 174 7.36 -8.07 -5.10
N GLY A 175 6.62 -8.00 -3.99
CA GLY A 175 6.18 -9.18 -3.24
C GLY A 175 5.29 -10.12 -4.04
N LEU A 176 4.34 -9.61 -4.82
CA LEU A 176 3.47 -10.41 -5.68
C LEU A 176 4.26 -11.12 -6.78
N LEU A 177 5.22 -10.42 -7.39
CA LEU A 177 6.13 -11.02 -8.37
C LEU A 177 6.97 -12.14 -7.74
N ALA A 178 7.52 -11.91 -6.55
CA ALA A 178 8.30 -12.92 -5.84
C ALA A 178 7.45 -14.16 -5.49
N VAL A 179 6.21 -13.96 -5.02
CA VAL A 179 5.27 -15.06 -4.73
C VAL A 179 4.92 -15.84 -5.99
N SER A 180 4.67 -15.16 -7.12
CA SER A 180 4.38 -15.82 -8.40
C SER A 180 5.56 -16.67 -8.86
N LEU A 181 6.76 -16.10 -8.92
CA LEU A 181 7.95 -16.78 -9.41
C LEU A 181 8.36 -17.97 -8.52
N LEU A 182 8.19 -17.84 -7.21
CA LEU A 182 8.47 -18.95 -6.28
C LEU A 182 7.39 -20.04 -6.35
N GLY A 183 6.12 -19.65 -6.52
CA GLY A 183 5.00 -20.56 -6.70
C GLY A 183 5.15 -21.42 -7.95
N ASP A 184 5.62 -20.82 -9.06
CA ASP A 184 5.86 -21.53 -10.32
C ASP A 184 7.01 -22.55 -10.18
N ARG A 185 8.10 -22.18 -9.50
CA ARG A 185 9.23 -23.09 -9.24
C ARG A 185 8.86 -24.30 -8.40
N LEU A 186 7.93 -24.16 -7.46
CA LEU A 186 7.47 -25.28 -6.62
C LEU A 186 6.46 -26.18 -7.34
N ARG A 187 5.81 -25.68 -8.41
CA ARG A 187 4.83 -26.41 -9.21
C ARG A 187 5.42 -27.12 -10.43
N GLY A 188 6.71 -26.94 -10.71
CA GLY A 188 7.47 -27.77 -11.64
C GLY A 188 6.97 -27.72 -13.07
N HIS A 189 7.39 -26.67 -13.79
CA HIS A 189 7.65 -26.74 -15.22
C HIS A 189 9.13 -26.46 -15.46
#